data_AF-A0A7W6E9F9-F1
#
_entry.id   AF-A0A7W6E9F9-F1
#
_cell.length_a   1.000
_cell.length_b   1.000
_cell.length_c   1.000
_cell.angle_alpha   90.00
_cell.angle_beta   90.00
_cell.angle_gamma   90.00
#
_symmetry.space_group_name_H-M   'P 1'
#
loop_
_entity.id
_entity.type
_entity.pdbx_description
1 polymer ?
#
loop_
_entity_poly.entity_id
_entity_poly.type
_entity_poly.pdbx_seq_one_letter_code
_entity_poly.pdbx_strand_id
1 'polypeptide(L)' 'MSDWQPIETAPKDGSTILLARFMADEVQVSTGSWNLYPVLGEDGFNGFNGYLDRAPTHWMPVPERPE' A
#
# COMPACT_ATOMS: atom_id res chain seq x y z
N MET A 1 -13.09 0.26 -14.05
CA MET A 1 -12.58 -0.56 -12.94
C MET A 1 -11.13 -0.16 -12.76
N SER A 2 -10.73 0.28 -11.57
CA SER A 2 -9.33 0.63 -11.34
C SER A 2 -8.53 -0.65 -11.18
N ASP A 3 -7.65 -0.92 -12.14
CA ASP A 3 -6.69 -2.00 -12.04
C ASP A 3 -5.59 -1.65 -11.03
N TRP A 4 -4.88 -2.67 -10.55
CA TRP A 4 -3.70 -2.50 -9.72
C TRP A 4 -2.62 -1.71 -10.46
N GLN A 5 -2.03 -0.72 -9.79
CA GLN A 5 -0.98 0.14 -10.31
C GLN A 5 0.34 -0.06 -9.57
N PRO A 6 1.50 0.19 -10.19
CA PRO A 6 2.80 0.14 -9.51
C PRO A 6 2.83 1.05 -8.28
N ILE A 7 3.48 0.62 -7.19
CA ILE A 7 3.50 1.36 -5.92
C ILE A 7 4.16 2.75 -6.03
N GLU A 8 5.05 2.95 -7.00
CA GLU A 8 5.73 4.22 -7.23
C GLU A 8 4.77 5.34 -7.68
N THR A 9 3.59 4.98 -8.21
CA THR A 9 2.54 5.93 -8.63
C THR A 9 1.51 6.20 -7.56
N ALA A 10 1.63 5.56 -6.38
CA ALA A 10 0.65 5.67 -5.32
C ALA A 10 0.58 7.09 -4.73
N PRO A 11 -0.62 7.54 -4.30
CA PRO A 11 -0.78 8.84 -3.67
C PRO A 11 -0.01 8.89 -2.35
N LYS A 12 0.78 9.95 -2.17
CA LYS A 12 1.59 10.21 -0.96
C LYS A 12 0.99 11.30 -0.08
N ASP A 13 -0.28 11.61 -0.28
CA ASP A 13 -1.04 12.64 0.43
C ASP A 13 -1.68 12.15 1.74
N GLY A 14 -1.42 10.89 2.12
CA GLY A 14 -2.00 10.25 3.31
C GLY A 14 -3.37 9.61 3.08
N SER A 15 -3.89 9.63 1.85
CA SER A 15 -5.13 8.91 1.49
C SER A 15 -5.04 7.43 1.80
N THR A 16 -6.14 6.85 2.29
CA THR A 16 -6.24 5.40 2.47
C THR A 16 -6.45 4.73 1.12
N ILE A 17 -5.59 3.77 0.80
CA ILE A 17 -5.58 3.00 -0.44
C ILE A 17 -5.51 1.50 -0.11
N LEU A 18 -5.83 0.66 -1.09
CA LEU A 18 -5.47 -0.75 -1.04
C LEU A 18 -4.04 -0.92 -1.50
N LEU A 19 -3.29 -1.73 -0.78
CA LEU A 19 -1.91 -2.10 -1.06
C LEU A 19 -1.86 -3.60 -1.32
N ALA A 20 -1.09 -4.02 -2.31
CA ALA A 20 -0.84 -5.41 -2.61
C ALA A 20 0.66 -5.71 -2.67
N ARG A 21 1.00 -6.92 -2.25
CA ARG A 21 2.25 -7.56 -2.64
C ARG A 21 1.95 -8.89 -3.32
N PHE A 22 2.60 -9.10 -4.46
CA PHE A 22 2.54 -10.33 -5.24
C PHE A 22 3.84 -11.09 -5.00
N MET A 23 3.76 -12.28 -4.43
CA MET A 23 4.88 -13.22 -4.27
C MET A 23 4.67 -14.42 -5.20
N ALA A 24 5.66 -15.33 -5.23
CA ALA A 24 5.63 -16.48 -6.13
C ALA A 24 4.41 -17.40 -5.90
N ASP A 25 3.93 -17.50 -4.67
CA ASP A 25 2.91 -18.45 -4.21
C ASP A 25 1.71 -17.79 -3.50
N GLU A 26 1.82 -16.53 -3.08
CA GLU A 26 0.73 -15.80 -2.43
C GLU A 26 0.58 -14.35 -2.91
N VAL A 27 -0.66 -13.86 -2.81
CA VAL A 27 -0.98 -12.43 -2.87
C VAL A 27 -1.47 -12.00 -1.50
N GLN A 28 -0.85 -10.95 -0.96
CA GLN A 28 -1.35 -10.32 0.26
C GLN A 28 -1.85 -8.92 -0.06
N VAL A 29 -3.01 -8.59 0.51
CA VAL A 29 -3.68 -7.31 0.35
C VAL A 29 -3.99 -6.74 1.72
N SER A 30 -3.76 -5.44 1.88
CA SER A 30 -4.08 -4.69 3.09
C SER A 30 -4.48 -3.26 2.74
N THR A 31 -5.18 -2.58 3.64
CA THR A 31 -5.40 -1.14 3.54
C THR A 31 -4.23 -0.39 4.15
N GLY A 32 -3.91 0.77 3.60
CA GLY A 32 -2.77 1.55 4.04
C GLY A 32 -2.75 2.99 3.58
N SER A 33 -1.81 3.77 4.10
CA SER A 33 -1.56 5.14 3.68
C SER A 33 -0.10 5.51 3.80
N TRP A 34 0.31 6.49 2.98
CA TRP A 34 1.64 7.10 3.09
C TRP A 34 1.74 7.89 4.39
N ASN A 35 2.77 7.64 5.19
CA ASN A 35 3.04 8.42 6.39
C ASN A 35 4.53 8.70 6.51
N LEU A 36 4.85 9.85 7.11
CA LEU A 36 6.20 10.19 7.54
C LEU A 36 6.45 9.47 8.87
N TYR A 37 7.52 8.68 8.98
CA TYR A 37 7.97 8.14 10.28
C TYR A 37 9.21 8.86 10.77
N PRO A 38 9.05 10.04 11.42
CA PRO A 38 10.18 10.81 11.92
C PRO A 38 11.02 10.07 12.98
N VAL A 39 10.45 9.06 13.66
CA VAL A 39 11.16 8.27 14.67
C VAL A 39 12.11 7.24 14.06
N LEU A 40 11.81 6.74 12.85
CA LEU A 40 12.64 5.75 12.15
C LEU A 40 13.46 6.38 11.01
N GLY A 41 13.18 7.64 10.65
CA GLY A 41 13.91 8.38 9.61
C GLY A 41 13.56 7.95 8.19
N GLU A 42 12.47 7.20 8.01
CA GLU A 42 12.05 6.67 6.70
C GLU A 42 10.58 7.01 6.43
N ASP A 43 10.29 7.35 5.17
CA ASP A 43 8.92 7.58 4.70
C ASP A 43 8.43 6.32 3.98
N GLY A 44 7.15 5.96 4.16
CA GLY A 44 6.63 4.75 3.53
C GLY A 44 5.14 4.52 3.67
N PHE A 45 4.66 3.50 2.96
CA PHE A 45 3.29 3.02 3.07
C PHE A 45 3.14 2.08 4.26
N ASN A 46 2.28 2.48 5.20
CA ASN A 46 1.81 1.61 6.28
C ASN A 46 0.68 0.73 5.80
N GLY A 47 0.66 -0.53 6.18
CA GLY A 47 -0.42 -1.45 5.83
C GLY A 47 0.09 -2.89 5.77
N PHE A 48 1.38 -3.05 5.54
CA PHE A 48 2.14 -4.25 5.85
C PHE A 48 3.01 -3.96 7.08
N ASN A 49 3.31 -4.97 7.90
CA ASN A 49 4.28 -4.82 9.00
C ASN A 49 5.62 -4.35 8.39
N GLY A 50 5.90 -3.05 8.51
CA GLY A 50 6.93 -2.30 7.79
C GLY A 50 8.38 -2.59 8.19
N TYR A 51 8.66 -3.80 8.67
CA TYR A 51 9.96 -4.20 9.22
C TYR A 51 10.66 -5.29 8.41
N LEU A 52 10.12 -5.69 7.26
CA LEU A 52 10.65 -6.81 6.47
C LEU A 52 10.66 -6.51 4.98
N ASP A 53 11.45 -7.30 4.24
CA ASP A 53 11.67 -7.41 2.79
C ASP A 53 10.40 -7.59 1.92
N ARG A 54 9.25 -7.15 2.42
CA ARG A 54 7.90 -7.43 1.94
C ARG A 54 7.07 -6.15 1.84
N ALA A 55 7.68 -5.08 1.35
CA ALA A 55 7.01 -3.85 0.99
C ALA A 55 5.90 -4.11 -0.05
N PRO A 56 4.81 -3.32 -0.06
CA PRO A 56 3.82 -3.39 -1.13
C PRO A 56 4.46 -3.06 -2.48
N THR A 57 4.05 -3.77 -3.52
CA THR A 57 4.53 -3.54 -4.90
C THR A 57 3.48 -2.85 -5.77
N HIS A 58 2.21 -2.90 -5.36
CA HIS A 58 1.11 -2.31 -6.11
C HIS A 58 0.07 -1.68 -5.20
N TRP A 59 -0.78 -0.83 -5.78
CA TRP A 59 -1.90 -0.19 -5.09
C TRP A 59 -3.15 -0.06 -5.97
N MET A 60 -4.28 0.21 -5.35
CA MET A 60 -5.49 0.72 -6.02
C MET A 60 -6.32 1.60 -5.07
N PRO A 61 -7.19 2.49 -5.58
CA PRO A 61 -8.15 3.19 -4.74
C PRO A 61 -9.03 2.20 -3.97
N VAL A 62 -9.45 2.58 -2.76
CA VAL A 62 -10.47 1.80 -2.04
C VAL A 62 -11.77 1.86 -2.86
N PRO A 63 -12.38 0.70 -3.20
CA PRO A 63 -13.64 0.67 -3.93
C PRO A 63 -14.73 1.42 -3.18
N GLU A 64 -15.67 1.99 -3.93
CA GLU A 64 -16.88 2.56 -3.33
C GLU A 64 -17.64 1.47 -2.57
N ARG A 65 -18.26 1.88 -1.46
CA ARG A 65 -19.08 0.98 -0.65
C ARG A 65 -20.22 0.43 -1.53
N PRO A 66 -20.51 -0.89 -1.50
CA PRO A 66 -21.71 -1.43 -2.13
C PRO A 66 -22.99 -0.81 -1.52
N GLU A 67 -24.01 -0.61 -2.34
CA GLU A 67 -25.36 -0.22 -1.87
C GLU A 67 -26.03 -1.29 -1.01
#